data_AF-A0A821LSP5-F1
#
_entry.id   AF-A0A821LSP5-F1
#
_cell.length_a   1.000
_cell.length_b   1.000
_cell.length_c   1.000
_cell.angle_alpha   90.00
_cell.angle_beta   90.00
_cell.angle_gamma   90.00
#
_symmetry.space_group_name_H-M   'P 1'
#
loop_
_entity.id
_entity.type
_entity.pdbx_description
1 polymer ?
#
loop_
_entity_poly.entity_id
_entity_poly.type
_entity_poly.pdbx_seq_one_letter_code
_entity_poly.pdbx_strand_id
1 'polypeptide(L)'
;VGVVGGSEDYADAPIFASMAAYRTGAHLVHVFCVKEAAIPIKSFSPDLIVHPLLNSKNFSNDISKLLHTLVIGSGVGRDEYILSNIKQLIDILRKQDKPIPIVIDVNGLFLIAEKPYLINNYENCILTPNMVEFEHSY
;
A
#
# COMPACT_ATOMS: atom_id res chain seq x y z
N VAL A 1 9.78 -5.89 -0.42
CA VAL A 1 8.70 -5.19 0.32
C VAL A 1 7.98 -4.30 -0.67
N GLY A 2 6.65 -4.29 -0.68
CA GLY A 2 5.85 -3.34 -1.46
C GLY A 2 5.30 -2.23 -0.57
N VAL A 3 5.23 -1.01 -1.09
CA VAL A 3 4.58 0.13 -0.45
C VAL A 3 3.58 0.72 -1.43
N VAL A 4 2.31 0.80 -1.05
CA VAL A 4 1.23 1.43 -1.81
C VAL A 4 0.92 2.78 -1.19
N GLY A 5 1.07 3.82 -1.99
CA GLY A 5 0.93 5.20 -1.53
C GLY A 5 1.30 6.19 -2.62
N GLY A 6 1.21 7.47 -2.30
CA GLY A 6 1.46 8.55 -3.26
C GLY A 6 0.26 8.82 -4.15
N SER A 7 -0.48 9.86 -3.79
CA SER A 7 -1.50 10.52 -4.60
C SER A 7 -0.90 11.78 -5.25
N GLU A 8 -1.73 12.51 -6.01
CA GLU A 8 -1.36 13.82 -6.56
C GLU A 8 -0.91 14.79 -5.45
N ASP A 9 -1.68 14.88 -4.37
CA ASP A 9 -1.40 15.81 -3.26
C ASP A 9 -0.33 15.31 -2.28
N TYR A 10 -0.13 13.99 -2.16
CA TYR A 10 0.73 13.37 -1.16
C TYR A 10 1.83 12.51 -1.80
N ALA A 11 2.51 13.07 -2.81
CA ALA A 11 3.49 12.35 -3.62
C ALA A 11 4.70 11.80 -2.83
N ASP A 12 5.09 12.47 -1.75
CA ASP A 12 6.26 12.15 -0.93
C ASP A 12 5.95 11.18 0.22
N ALA A 13 4.68 11.04 0.61
CA ALA A 13 4.25 10.17 1.70
C ALA A 13 4.83 8.74 1.67
N PRO A 14 4.85 7.99 0.54
CA PRO A 14 5.38 6.63 0.52
C PRO A 14 6.91 6.55 0.70
N ILE A 15 7.64 7.66 0.57
CA ILE A 15 9.11 7.67 0.66
C ILE A 15 9.56 7.20 2.04
N PHE A 16 8.93 7.68 3.11
CA PHE A 16 9.38 7.35 4.48
C PHE A 16 9.23 5.86 4.79
N ALA A 17 8.08 5.27 4.48
CA ALA A 17 7.83 3.84 4.66
C ALA A 17 8.76 2.99 3.78
N SER A 18 8.95 3.39 2.53
CA SER A 18 9.81 2.69 1.58
C SER A 18 11.28 2.71 2.02
N MET A 19 11.75 3.88 2.46
CA MET A 19 13.13 4.05 2.88
C MET A 19 13.40 3.42 4.24
N ALA A 20 12.42 3.41 5.14
CA ALA A 20 12.48 2.63 6.37
C ALA A 20 12.64 1.13 6.06
N ALA A 21 11.79 0.57 5.19
CA ALA A 21 11.88 -0.83 4.80
C ALA A 21 13.26 -1.19 4.23
N TYR A 22 13.78 -0.38 3.30
CA TYR A 22 15.12 -0.60 2.74
C TYR A 22 16.21 -0.54 3.81
N ARG A 23 16.21 0.50 4.66
CA ARG A 23 17.22 0.66 5.74
C ARG A 23 17.15 -0.44 6.80
N THR A 24 15.98 -1.04 7.02
CA THR A 24 15.85 -2.21 7.90
C THR A 24 16.34 -3.52 7.29
N GLY A 25 16.77 -3.52 6.01
CA GLY A 25 17.37 -4.66 5.34
C GLY A 25 16.52 -5.31 4.25
N ALA A 26 15.43 -4.67 3.81
CA ALA A 26 14.69 -5.17 2.65
C ALA A 26 15.54 -5.05 1.38
N HIS A 27 15.88 -6.19 0.76
CA HIS A 27 16.72 -6.23 -0.44
C HIS A 27 16.10 -5.46 -1.63
N LEU A 28 14.79 -5.63 -1.86
CA LEU A 28 14.06 -4.91 -2.91
C LEU A 28 12.85 -4.21 -2.30
N VAL A 29 12.73 -2.90 -2.57
CA VAL A 29 11.58 -2.09 -2.18
C VAL A 29 10.88 -1.57 -3.42
N HIS A 30 9.62 -1.98 -3.57
CA HIS A 30 8.74 -1.58 -4.66
C HIS A 30 7.77 -0.53 -4.15
N VAL A 31 7.68 0.61 -4.83
CA VAL A 31 6.72 1.67 -4.51
C VAL A 31 5.68 1.71 -5.61
N PHE A 32 4.41 1.60 -5.24
CA PHE A 32 3.27 1.66 -6.15
C PHE A 32 2.50 2.94 -5.91
N CYS A 33 2.55 3.84 -6.89
CA CYS A 33 2.00 5.19 -6.78
C CYS A 33 1.23 5.60 -8.04
N VAL A 34 0.58 6.76 -7.98
CA VAL A 34 0.05 7.42 -9.17
C VAL A 34 1.20 7.95 -10.05
N LYS A 35 0.91 8.30 -11.31
CA LYS A 35 1.97 8.70 -12.27
C LYS A 35 2.65 9.99 -11.86
N GLU A 36 1.87 10.90 -11.27
CA GLU A 36 2.23 12.24 -10.84
C GLU A 36 3.25 12.18 -9.70
N ALA A 37 3.11 11.20 -8.79
CA ALA A 37 4.02 10.99 -7.67
C ALA A 37 5.34 10.29 -8.05
N ALA A 38 5.40 9.67 -9.23
CA ALA A 38 6.52 8.79 -9.57
C ALA A 38 7.85 9.52 -9.77
N ILE A 39 7.84 10.72 -10.36
CA ILE A 39 9.07 11.51 -10.54
C ILE A 39 9.60 11.98 -9.17
N PRO A 40 8.79 12.62 -8.29
CA PRO A 40 9.23 12.98 -6.94
C PRO A 40 9.86 11.82 -6.16
N ILE A 41 9.21 10.65 -6.15
CA ILE A 41 9.71 9.48 -5.42
C ILE A 41 11.04 8.98 -6.02
N LYS A 42 11.14 8.88 -7.35
CA LYS A 42 12.38 8.45 -8.03
C LYS A 42 13.55 9.41 -7.80
N SER A 43 13.27 10.70 -7.66
CA SER A 43 14.29 11.72 -7.37
C SER A 43 14.86 11.60 -5.95
N PHE A 44 14.18 10.90 -5.04
CA PHE A 44 14.63 10.76 -3.65
C PHE A 44 15.73 9.70 -3.47
N SER A 45 15.59 8.54 -4.10
CA SER A 45 16.60 7.48 -4.05
C SER A 45 16.52 6.56 -5.27
N PRO A 46 17.66 6.25 -5.92
CA PRO A 46 17.73 5.28 -7.01
C PRO A 46 17.54 3.83 -6.55
N ASP A 47 17.60 3.56 -5.24
CA ASP A 47 17.41 2.22 -4.66
C ASP A 47 15.94 1.77 -4.67
N LEU A 48 15.00 2.73 -4.78
CA LEU A 48 13.58 2.46 -4.80
C LEU A 48 13.11 2.09 -6.21
N ILE A 49 12.41 0.96 -6.34
CA ILE A 49 11.81 0.54 -7.60
C ILE A 49 10.39 1.12 -7.67
N VAL A 50 10.23 2.23 -8.38
CA VAL A 50 8.96 2.99 -8.43
C VAL A 50 8.12 2.60 -9.64
N HIS A 51 6.90 2.15 -9.36
CA HIS A 51 5.89 1.66 -10.29
C HIS A 51 4.69 2.61 -10.34
N PRO A 52 4.57 3.46 -11.39
CA PRO A 52 3.44 4.39 -11.56
C PRO A 52 2.19 3.66 -12.09
N LEU A 53 1.69 2.69 -11.34
CA LEU A 53 0.65 1.75 -11.78
C LEU A 53 -0.63 1.80 -10.94
N LEU A 54 -0.69 2.64 -9.90
CA LEU A 54 -1.82 2.63 -8.96
C LEU A 54 -3.16 3.01 -9.63
N ASN A 55 -3.09 3.80 -10.71
CA ASN A 55 -4.24 4.16 -11.55
C ASN A 55 -4.38 3.29 -12.82
N SER A 56 -3.67 2.17 -12.92
CA SER A 56 -3.75 1.25 -14.06
C SER A 56 -4.80 0.16 -13.83
N LYS A 57 -5.48 -0.25 -14.91
CA LYS A 57 -6.50 -1.33 -14.87
C LYS A 57 -5.93 -2.71 -14.51
N ASN A 58 -4.63 -2.93 -14.73
CA ASN A 58 -3.97 -4.22 -14.52
C ASN A 58 -3.13 -4.27 -13.23
N PHE A 59 -3.29 -3.28 -12.34
CA PHE A 59 -2.44 -3.11 -11.15
C PHE A 59 -2.26 -4.38 -10.31
N SER A 60 -3.33 -5.13 -10.07
CA SER A 60 -3.40 -6.11 -8.99
C SER A 60 -2.83 -7.50 -9.32
N ASN A 61 -2.96 -7.97 -10.56
CA ASN A 61 -2.50 -9.31 -10.95
C ASN A 61 -0.97 -9.41 -11.08
N ASP A 62 -0.35 -8.40 -11.68
CA ASP A 62 1.07 -8.44 -12.05
C ASP A 62 1.99 -8.30 -10.83
N ILE A 63 1.55 -7.57 -9.80
CA ILE A 63 2.38 -7.24 -8.64
C ILE A 63 2.38 -8.31 -7.56
N SER A 64 1.33 -9.13 -7.50
CA SER A 64 1.11 -10.09 -6.42
C SER A 64 2.23 -11.14 -6.30
N LYS A 65 2.95 -11.42 -7.39
CA LYS A 65 4.07 -12.38 -7.45
C LYS A 65 5.41 -11.79 -7.02
N LEU A 66 5.50 -10.46 -6.92
CA LEU A 66 6.75 -9.75 -6.61
C LEU A 66 6.93 -9.49 -5.11
N LEU A 67 5.89 -9.75 -4.31
CA LEU A 67 5.78 -9.23 -2.95
C LEU A 67 5.91 -10.32 -1.90
N HIS A 68 6.77 -10.07 -0.92
CA HIS A 68 6.85 -10.86 0.31
C HIS A 68 6.00 -10.26 1.44
N THR A 69 5.76 -8.95 1.38
CA THR A 69 4.92 -8.19 2.30
C THR A 69 4.57 -6.86 1.65
N LEU A 70 3.46 -6.27 2.08
CA LEU A 70 2.91 -5.02 1.56
C LEU A 70 2.60 -4.05 2.70
N VAL A 71 2.93 -2.78 2.51
CA VAL A 71 2.44 -1.66 3.32
C VAL A 71 1.45 -0.87 2.47
N ILE A 72 0.27 -0.57 3.01
CA ILE A 72 -0.77 0.25 2.37
C ILE A 72 -1.02 1.44 3.27
N GLY A 73 -1.02 2.67 2.73
CA GLY A 73 -1.56 3.80 3.49
C GLY A 73 -0.88 5.14 3.29
N SER A 74 0.36 5.16 2.82
CA SER A 74 1.18 6.38 2.76
C SER A 74 0.69 7.36 1.67
N GLY A 75 -0.31 8.18 1.99
CA GLY A 75 -0.81 9.20 1.07
C GLY A 75 -1.61 8.66 -0.12
N VAL A 76 -2.37 7.58 0.05
CA VAL A 76 -3.19 6.96 -1.01
C VAL A 76 -4.33 7.89 -1.50
N GLY A 77 -4.82 8.79 -0.65
CA GLY A 77 -6.00 9.62 -0.94
C GLY A 77 -7.33 8.85 -0.79
N ARG A 78 -8.41 9.45 -1.32
CA ARG A 78 -9.79 8.90 -1.24
C ARG A 78 -10.43 8.64 -2.61
N ASP A 79 -9.62 8.62 -3.67
CA ASP A 79 -10.09 8.34 -5.01
C ASP A 79 -10.68 6.92 -5.08
N GLU A 80 -11.95 6.80 -5.48
CA GLU A 80 -12.67 5.53 -5.48
C GLU A 80 -12.03 4.47 -6.38
N TYR A 81 -11.40 4.91 -7.49
CA TYR A 81 -10.77 4.01 -8.43
C TYR A 81 -9.48 3.41 -7.83
N ILE A 82 -8.65 4.22 -7.18
CA ILE A 82 -7.47 3.77 -6.43
C ILE A 82 -7.89 2.84 -5.28
N LEU A 83 -8.91 3.22 -4.51
CA LEU A 83 -9.42 2.38 -3.42
C LEU A 83 -9.95 1.03 -3.93
N SER A 84 -10.59 1.01 -5.11
CA SER A 84 -11.02 -0.23 -5.77
C SER A 84 -9.84 -1.12 -6.19
N ASN A 85 -8.77 -0.53 -6.72
CA ASN A 85 -7.54 -1.24 -7.07
C ASN A 85 -6.86 -1.85 -5.82
N ILE A 86 -6.81 -1.09 -4.72
CA ILE A 86 -6.27 -1.56 -3.43
C ILE A 86 -7.13 -2.70 -2.88
N LYS A 87 -8.46 -2.57 -2.95
CA LYS A 87 -9.38 -3.65 -2.56
C LYS A 87 -9.08 -4.94 -3.32
N GLN A 88 -8.99 -4.86 -4.65
CA GLN A 88 -8.67 -6.03 -5.48
C GLN A 88 -7.32 -6.63 -5.13
N LEU A 89 -6.32 -5.79 -4.87
CA LEU A 89 -5.00 -6.24 -4.44
C LEU A 89 -5.08 -7.02 -3.12
N ILE A 90 -5.74 -6.47 -2.09
CA ILE A 90 -5.92 -7.16 -0.80
C ILE A 90 -6.61 -8.52 -1.03
N ASP A 91 -7.66 -8.56 -1.85
CA ASP A 91 -8.39 -9.79 -2.19
C ASP A 91 -7.53 -10.84 -2.92
N ILE A 92 -6.59 -10.42 -3.77
CA ILE A 92 -5.64 -11.31 -4.44
C ILE A 92 -4.60 -11.83 -3.46
N LEU A 93 -4.01 -10.95 -2.63
CA LEU A 93 -2.94 -11.29 -1.70
C LEU A 93 -3.41 -12.26 -0.60
N ARG A 94 -4.64 -12.10 -0.10
CA ARG A 94 -5.23 -12.99 0.92
C ARG A 94 -5.56 -14.38 0.39
N LYS A 95 -5.77 -14.54 -0.93
CA LYS A 95 -6.18 -15.79 -1.58
C LYS A 95 -5.01 -16.62 -2.11
N GLN A 96 -3.78 -16.15 -1.96
CA GLN A 96 -2.61 -16.92 -2.32
C GLN A 96 -2.44 -18.14 -1.40
N ASP A 97 -1.82 -19.22 -1.92
CA ASP A 97 -1.50 -20.43 -1.14
C ASP A 97 -0.76 -20.11 0.16
N LYS A 98 0.10 -19.08 0.11
CA LYS A 98 0.70 -18.44 1.28
C LYS A 98 0.25 -16.97 1.33
N PRO A 99 -0.73 -16.62 2.18
CA PRO A 99 -1.23 -15.25 2.25
C PRO A 99 -0.13 -14.26 2.62
N ILE A 100 0.01 -13.19 1.81
CA ILE A 100 1.11 -12.22 1.94
C ILE A 100 0.85 -11.25 3.09
N PRO A 101 1.76 -11.10 4.07
CA PRO A 101 1.56 -10.16 5.16
C PRO A 101 1.35 -8.70 4.72
N ILE A 102 0.32 -8.06 5.25
CA ILE A 102 -0.04 -6.67 4.95
C ILE A 102 0.00 -5.82 6.21
N VAL A 103 0.62 -4.65 6.13
CA VAL A 103 0.48 -3.56 7.11
C VAL A 103 -0.42 -2.50 6.51
N ILE A 104 -1.46 -2.09 7.22
CA ILE A 104 -2.40 -1.07 6.77
C ILE A 104 -2.32 0.12 7.73
N ASP A 105 -1.94 1.27 7.17
CA ASP A 105 -1.66 2.52 7.87
C ASP A 105 -2.54 3.67 7.33
N VAL A 106 -2.70 4.72 8.15
CA VAL A 106 -3.39 6.00 7.81
C VAL A 106 -4.67 5.80 6.98
N ASN A 107 -4.69 6.29 5.73
CA ASN A 107 -5.85 6.26 4.82
C ASN A 107 -6.26 4.84 4.40
N GLY A 108 -5.37 3.85 4.56
CA GLY A 108 -5.74 2.45 4.40
C GLY A 108 -6.78 2.00 5.43
N LEU A 109 -6.74 2.58 6.64
CA LEU A 109 -7.70 2.28 7.70
C LEU A 109 -9.08 2.81 7.39
N PHE A 110 -9.20 3.94 6.67
CA PHE A 110 -10.49 4.41 6.17
C PHE A 110 -11.18 3.35 5.28
N LEU A 111 -10.43 2.74 4.35
CA LEU A 111 -10.96 1.67 3.49
C LEU A 111 -11.40 0.46 4.31
N ILE A 112 -10.65 0.11 5.36
CA ILE A 112 -10.99 -1.01 6.25
C ILE A 112 -12.20 -0.68 7.12
N ALA A 113 -12.32 0.55 7.64
CA ALA A 113 -13.47 0.97 8.42
C ALA A 113 -14.77 0.90 7.60
N GLU A 114 -14.74 1.32 6.33
CA GLU A 114 -15.89 1.17 5.44
C GLU A 114 -16.15 -0.29 5.01
N LYS A 115 -15.09 -1.10 4.89
CA LYS A 115 -15.14 -2.46 4.33
C LYS A 115 -14.36 -3.45 5.20
N PRO A 116 -14.81 -3.72 6.44
CA PRO A 116 -14.06 -4.56 7.39
C PRO A 116 -13.88 -6.01 6.89
N TYR A 117 -14.78 -6.49 6.03
CA TYR A 117 -14.68 -7.82 5.41
C TYR A 117 -13.40 -8.07 4.61
N LEU A 118 -12.67 -7.02 4.22
CA LEU A 118 -11.40 -7.14 3.50
C LEU A 118 -10.32 -7.82 4.32
N ILE A 119 -10.37 -7.67 5.64
CA ILE A 119 -9.39 -8.24 6.58
C ILE A 119 -9.98 -9.33 7.48
N ASN A 120 -11.27 -9.65 7.32
CA ASN A 120 -11.90 -10.73 8.09
C ASN A 120 -11.18 -12.06 7.89
N ASN A 121 -10.78 -12.68 9.00
CA ASN A 121 -9.97 -13.90 9.06
C ASN A 121 -8.64 -13.80 8.31
N TYR A 122 -8.09 -12.59 8.17
CA TYR A 122 -6.78 -12.39 7.57
C TYR A 122 -5.73 -12.22 8.66
N GLU A 123 -5.22 -13.35 9.18
CA GLU A 123 -4.27 -13.38 10.31
C GLU A 123 -2.96 -12.63 10.02
N ASN A 124 -2.53 -12.57 8.75
CA ASN A 124 -1.32 -11.88 8.34
C ASN A 124 -1.55 -10.37 8.06
N CYS A 125 -2.52 -9.74 8.73
CA CYS A 125 -2.82 -8.32 8.58
C CYS A 125 -2.53 -7.56 9.88
N ILE A 126 -1.72 -6.51 9.80
CA ILE A 126 -1.40 -5.60 10.90
C ILE A 126 -2.02 -4.24 10.61
N LEU A 127 -2.79 -3.70 11.55
CA LEU A 127 -3.36 -2.36 11.47
C LEU A 127 -2.53 -1.43 12.35
N THR A 128 -2.23 -0.22 11.89
CA THR A 128 -1.49 0.79 12.65
C THR A 128 -2.29 2.08 12.90
N PRO A 129 -3.49 2.00 13.52
CA PRO A 129 -4.30 3.18 13.75
C PRO A 129 -3.67 4.11 14.77
N ASN A 130 -3.74 5.42 14.51
CA ASN A 130 -3.63 6.41 15.57
C ASN A 130 -4.90 6.44 16.43
N MET A 131 -4.89 7.20 17.53
CA MET A 131 -6.02 7.26 18.48
C MET A 131 -7.35 7.68 17.80
N VAL A 132 -7.30 8.66 16.90
CA VAL A 132 -8.48 9.15 16.18
C VAL A 132 -8.99 8.10 15.19
N GLU A 133 -8.10 7.45 14.46
CA GLU A 133 -8.47 6.37 13.51
C GLU A 133 -9.03 5.16 14.23
N PHE A 134 -8.52 4.85 15.43
CA PHE A 134 -9.03 3.78 16.26
C PHE A 134 -10.48 4.06 16.69
N GLU A 135 -10.78 5.27 17.17
CA GLU A 135 -12.14 5.67 17.55
C GLU A 135 -13.13 5.63 16.38
N HIS A 136 -12.71 5.91 15.15
CA HIS A 136 -13.57 5.78 13.96
C HIS A 136 -13.79 4.33 13.51
N SER A 137 -12.98 3.37 13.98
CA SER A 137 -13.03 1.98 13.55
C SER A 137 -13.87 1.07 14.48
N TYR A 138 -14.35 1.60 15.62
CA TYR A 138 -15.13 0.89 16.65
C TYR A 138 -16.40 1.66 16.99
#